data_AF-A0A941SWP4-F1
#
_entry.id   AF-A0A941SWP4-F1
#
_cell.length_a   1.000
_cell.length_b   1.000
_cell.length_c   1.000
_cell.angle_alpha   90.00
_cell.angle_beta   90.00
_cell.angle_gamma   90.00
#
_symmetry.space_group_name_H-M   'P 1'
#
loop_
_entity.id
_entity.type
_entity.pdbx_description
1 polymer ?
#
loop_
_entity_poly.entity_id
_entity_poly.type
_entity_poly.pdbx_seq_one_letter_code
_entity_poly.pdbx_strand_id
1 'polypeptide(L)'
;MTAPPPVTELLQRAAGGDAAARDALLAAVYPEMRRLARHLLVGDRMRQQIEPTELVHGAALKLIGQAQLSAHDRGHFLAYAGQVMRQVLIDHVRHERAAKRDAGTQVTLVSSLPDEPRG
;
A
#
# COMPACT_ATOMS: atom_id res chain seq x y z
N MET A 1 -26.78 -7.94 -23.29
CA MET A 1 -25.61 -7.33 -22.64
C MET A 1 -25.96 -7.17 -21.17
N THR A 2 -25.49 -8.08 -20.31
CA THR A 2 -25.77 -8.01 -18.86
C THR A 2 -24.99 -6.81 -18.31
N ALA A 3 -25.70 -5.85 -17.68
CA ALA A 3 -25.03 -4.77 -16.98
C ALA A 3 -24.04 -5.37 -15.96
N PRO A 4 -22.85 -4.77 -15.77
CA PRO A 4 -21.91 -5.28 -14.77
C PRO A 4 -22.62 -5.31 -13.39
N PRO A 5 -22.42 -6.38 -12.60
CA PRO A 5 -23.07 -6.51 -11.31
C PRO A 5 -22.74 -5.28 -10.44
N PRO A 6 -23.70 -4.77 -9.66
CA PRO A 6 -23.48 -3.61 -8.82
C PRO A 6 -22.33 -3.89 -7.85
N VAL A 7 -21.52 -2.87 -7.56
CA VAL A 7 -20.33 -2.96 -6.69
C VAL A 7 -20.65 -3.58 -5.33
N THR A 8 -21.85 -3.33 -4.79
CA THR A 8 -22.34 -3.91 -3.54
C THR A 8 -22.50 -5.43 -3.61
N GLU A 9 -22.96 -5.98 -4.74
CA GLU A 9 -23.06 -7.44 -4.94
C GLU A 9 -21.67 -8.08 -5.04
N LEU A 10 -20.77 -7.42 -5.77
CA LEU A 10 -19.37 -7.85 -5.86
C LEU A 10 -18.69 -7.86 -4.48
N LEU A 11 -18.98 -6.87 -3.62
CA LEU A 11 -18.49 -6.82 -2.24
C LEU A 11 -18.98 -8.00 -1.40
N GLN A 12 -20.27 -8.33 -1.47
CA GLN A 12 -20.83 -9.47 -0.71
C GLN A 12 -20.21 -10.80 -1.14
N ARG A 13 -20.11 -11.02 -2.46
CA ARG A 13 -19.50 -12.24 -3.00
C ARG A 13 -18.01 -12.32 -2.67
N ALA A 14 -17.29 -11.20 -2.79
CA ALA A 14 -15.88 -11.08 -2.42
C ALA A 14 -15.63 -11.36 -0.92
N ALA A 15 -16.55 -10.93 -0.05
CA ALA A 15 -16.53 -11.23 1.38
C ALA A 15 -16.80 -12.72 1.67
N GLY A 16 -17.62 -13.37 0.83
CA GLY A 16 -17.86 -14.82 0.85
C GLY A 16 -16.71 -15.67 0.27
N GLY A 17 -15.61 -15.06 -0.16
CA GLY A 17 -14.43 -15.77 -0.70
C GLY A 17 -14.44 -15.99 -2.21
N ASP A 18 -15.39 -15.40 -2.96
CA ASP A 18 -15.42 -15.48 -4.42
C ASP A 18 -14.29 -14.64 -5.03
N ALA A 19 -13.26 -15.31 -5.53
CA ALA A 19 -12.10 -14.67 -6.16
C ALA A 19 -12.47 -13.90 -7.44
N ALA A 20 -13.42 -14.41 -8.24
CA ALA A 20 -13.85 -13.72 -9.46
C ALA A 20 -14.62 -12.43 -9.12
N ALA A 21 -15.40 -12.45 -8.04
CA ALA A 21 -16.05 -11.25 -7.54
C ALA A 21 -15.05 -10.23 -6.98
N ARG A 22 -13.97 -10.69 -6.32
CA ARG A 22 -12.85 -9.82 -5.88
C ARG A 22 -12.15 -9.15 -7.07
N ASP A 23 -11.85 -9.89 -8.12
CA ASP A 23 -11.20 -9.35 -9.31
C ASP A 23 -12.10 -8.36 -10.05
N ALA A 24 -13.39 -8.68 -10.19
CA ALA A 24 -14.38 -7.79 -10.79
C ALA A 24 -14.59 -6.51 -9.94
N LEU A 25 -14.60 -6.64 -8.61
CA LEU A 25 -14.67 -5.51 -7.70
C LEU A 25 -13.47 -4.57 -7.88
N LEU A 26 -12.26 -5.14 -7.89
CA LEU A 26 -11.02 -4.39 -8.10
C LEU A 26 -11.03 -3.69 -9.45
N ALA A 27 -11.42 -4.38 -10.52
CA ALA A 27 -11.53 -3.78 -11.85
C ALA A 27 -12.55 -2.62 -11.87
N ALA A 28 -13.69 -2.76 -11.20
CA ALA A 28 -14.72 -1.74 -11.14
C ALA A 28 -14.27 -0.47 -10.40
N VAL A 29 -13.42 -0.60 -9.37
CA VAL A 29 -12.95 0.53 -8.53
C VAL A 29 -11.53 1.01 -8.87
N TYR A 30 -10.85 0.33 -9.78
CA TYR A 30 -9.48 0.65 -10.21
C TYR A 30 -9.30 2.11 -10.71
N PRO A 31 -10.24 2.70 -11.49
CA PRO A 31 -10.10 4.09 -11.92
C PRO A 31 -10.12 5.08 -10.74
N GLU A 32 -10.96 4.83 -9.73
CA GLU A 32 -11.00 5.64 -8.51
C GLU A 32 -9.75 5.45 -7.67
N MET A 33 -9.26 4.21 -7.55
CA MET A 33 -7.98 3.93 -6.89
C MET A 33 -6.83 4.71 -7.57
N ARG A 34 -6.79 4.77 -8.90
CA ARG A 34 -5.79 5.59 -9.62
C ARG A 34 -5.93 7.08 -9.34
N ARG A 35 -7.16 7.60 -9.24
CA ARG A 35 -7.39 9.00 -8.84
C ARG A 35 -6.88 9.26 -7.43
N LEU A 36 -7.22 8.39 -6.47
CA LEU A 36 -6.73 8.48 -5.09
C LEU A 36 -5.20 8.44 -5.02
N ALA A 37 -4.57 7.52 -5.74
CA ALA A 37 -3.11 7.44 -5.79
C ALA A 37 -2.47 8.74 -6.31
N ARG A 38 -3.00 9.33 -7.37
CA ARG A 38 -2.53 10.63 -7.89
C ARG A 38 -2.65 11.74 -6.86
N HIS A 39 -3.73 11.76 -6.07
CA HIS A 39 -3.93 12.72 -5.00
C HIS A 39 -2.97 12.49 -3.82
N LEU A 40 -2.73 11.24 -3.43
CA LEU A 40 -1.79 10.89 -2.37
C LEU A 40 -0.34 11.25 -2.74
N LEU A 41 -0.01 11.18 -4.03
CA LEU A 41 1.30 11.52 -4.57
C LEU A 41 1.44 13.00 -4.94
N VAL A 42 0.60 13.92 -4.45
CA VAL A 42 0.68 15.34 -4.86
C VAL A 42 1.98 16.05 -4.43
N GLY A 43 2.70 15.53 -3.43
CA GLY A 43 4.01 16.07 -3.04
C GLY A 43 5.15 15.64 -3.97
N ASP A 44 6.00 16.59 -4.38
CA ASP A 44 7.13 16.38 -5.30
C ASP A 44 8.00 15.18 -4.93
N ARG A 45 8.29 15.02 -3.63
CA ARG A 45 9.18 13.96 -3.16
C ARG A 45 8.65 12.55 -3.41
N MET A 46 7.33 12.34 -3.32
CA MET A 46 6.75 11.00 -3.48
C MET A 46 6.58 10.62 -4.96
N ARG A 47 6.28 11.57 -5.85
CA ARG A 47 6.19 11.28 -7.30
C ARG A 47 7.50 10.86 -7.93
N GLN A 48 8.62 11.35 -7.41
CA GLN A 48 9.95 11.00 -7.92
C GLN A 48 10.37 9.57 -7.51
N GLN A 49 9.66 8.95 -6.56
CA GLN A 49 10.05 7.68 -5.96
C GLN A 49 9.06 6.55 -6.30
N ILE A 50 7.78 6.88 -6.49
CA ILE A 50 6.72 5.89 -6.73
C ILE A 50 5.76 6.40 -7.80
N GLU A 51 5.54 5.58 -8.82
CA GLU A 51 4.49 5.84 -9.81
C GLU A 51 3.09 5.53 -9.25
N PRO A 52 2.05 6.31 -9.60
CA PRO A 52 0.68 6.05 -9.14
C PRO A 52 0.19 4.63 -9.48
N THR A 53 0.63 4.07 -10.60
CA THR A 53 0.27 2.71 -11.01
C THR A 53 0.91 1.64 -10.14
N GLU A 54 2.15 1.86 -9.70
CA GLU A 54 2.84 0.95 -8.77
C GLU A 54 2.17 0.99 -7.39
N LEU A 55 1.79 2.18 -6.93
CA LEU A 55 1.06 2.34 -5.67
C LEU A 55 -0.28 1.59 -5.69
N VAL A 56 -1.04 1.73 -6.79
CA VAL A 56 -2.31 1.02 -6.97
C VAL A 56 -2.09 -0.48 -7.04
N HIS A 57 -1.07 -0.95 -7.76
CA HIS A 57 -0.77 -2.38 -7.89
C HIS A 57 -0.40 -3.00 -6.53
N GLY A 58 0.51 -2.37 -5.78
CA GLY A 58 0.88 -2.83 -4.44
C GLY A 58 -0.30 -2.84 -3.47
N ALA A 59 -1.18 -1.83 -3.55
CA ALA A 59 -2.40 -1.80 -2.76
C ALA A 59 -3.38 -2.91 -3.16
N ALA A 60 -3.59 -3.16 -4.46
CA ALA A 60 -4.46 -4.22 -4.95
C ALA A 60 -4.00 -5.60 -4.47
N LEU A 61 -2.70 -5.89 -4.55
CA LEU A 61 -2.14 -7.15 -4.02
C LEU A 61 -2.39 -7.31 -2.52
N LYS A 62 -2.15 -6.25 -1.73
CA LYS A 62 -2.44 -6.27 -0.29
C LYS A 62 -3.93 -6.48 -0.01
N LEU A 63 -4.82 -5.87 -0.80
CA LEU A 63 -6.28 -6.03 -0.65
C LEU A 63 -6.76 -7.45 -0.99
N ILE A 64 -6.22 -8.07 -2.04
CA ILE A 64 -6.53 -9.46 -2.42
C ILE A 64 -6.06 -10.44 -1.34
N GLY A 65 -4.87 -10.19 -0.76
CA GLY A 65 -4.29 -11.01 0.29
C GLY A 65 -5.00 -10.94 1.64
N GLN A 66 -5.95 -10.01 1.84
CA GLN A 66 -6.75 -9.96 3.06
C GLN A 66 -7.86 -11.02 3.02
N ALA A 67 -7.91 -11.85 4.07
CA ALA A 67 -8.90 -12.93 4.18
C ALA A 67 -10.33 -12.39 4.34
N GLN A 68 -10.52 -11.27 5.04
CA GLN A 68 -11.83 -10.66 5.26
C GLN A 68 -11.91 -9.26 4.68
N LEU A 69 -12.75 -9.11 3.66
CA LEU A 69 -13.12 -7.81 3.10
C LEU A 69 -14.42 -7.35 3.77
N SER A 70 -14.32 -6.56 4.84
CA SER A 70 -15.48 -6.06 5.61
C SER A 70 -16.10 -4.75 5.07
N ALA A 71 -15.88 -4.45 3.78
CA ALA A 71 -16.40 -3.23 3.18
C ALA A 71 -17.88 -3.41 2.78
N HIS A 72 -18.75 -2.54 3.31
CA HIS A 72 -20.20 -2.57 3.07
C HIS A 72 -20.63 -1.88 1.78
N ASP A 73 -19.87 -0.88 1.35
CA ASP A 73 -20.16 -0.07 0.18
C ASP A 73 -18.87 0.38 -0.52
N ARG A 74 -19.03 0.95 -1.72
CA ARG A 74 -17.92 1.42 -2.55
C ARG A 74 -17.09 2.50 -1.86
N GLY A 75 -17.71 3.41 -1.13
CA GLY A 75 -17.02 4.47 -0.39
C GLY A 75 -16.16 3.89 0.72
N HIS A 76 -16.69 2.95 1.50
CA HIS A 76 -15.94 2.25 2.54
C HIS A 76 -14.76 1.45 1.95
N PHE A 77 -14.97 0.75 0.82
CA PHE A 77 -13.89 0.06 0.12
C PHE A 77 -12.79 1.03 -0.34
N LEU A 78 -13.15 2.17 -0.93
CA LEU A 78 -12.19 3.19 -1.39
C LEU A 78 -11.44 3.85 -0.23
N ALA A 79 -12.10 4.08 0.90
CA ALA A 79 -11.46 4.59 2.11
C ALA A 79 -10.41 3.60 2.64
N TYR A 80 -10.76 2.31 2.67
CA TYR A 80 -9.84 1.24 3.05
C TYR A 80 -8.68 1.11 2.06
N ALA A 81 -8.94 1.15 0.75
CA ALA A 81 -7.91 1.16 -0.28
C ALA A 81 -6.93 2.33 -0.11
N GLY A 82 -7.43 3.53 0.22
CA GLY A 82 -6.59 4.68 0.53
C GLY A 82 -5.71 4.47 1.77
N GLN A 83 -6.21 3.78 2.79
CA GLN A 83 -5.40 3.40 3.96
C GLN A 83 -4.28 2.42 3.60
N VAL A 84 -4.59 1.41 2.79
CA VAL A 84 -3.59 0.44 2.31
C VAL A 84 -2.53 1.14 1.45
N MET A 85 -2.92 2.06 0.56
CA MET A 85 -1.97 2.86 -0.23
C MET A 85 -1.02 3.67 0.68
N ARG A 86 -1.53 4.32 1.73
CA ARG A 86 -0.66 5.03 2.69
C ARG A 86 0.34 4.10 3.38
N GLN A 87 -0.06 2.87 3.72
CA GLN A 87 0.87 1.89 4.28
C GLN A 87 1.96 1.50 3.26
N VAL A 88 1.60 1.26 2.00
CA VAL A 88 2.57 0.98 0.92
C VAL A 88 3.58 2.13 0.75
N LEU A 89 3.12 3.39 0.81
CA LEU A 89 4.01 4.56 0.77
C LEU A 89 4.98 4.57 1.96
N ILE A 90 4.49 4.32 3.18
CA ILE A 90 5.32 4.28 4.39
C ILE A 90 6.38 3.18 4.28
N ASP A 91 5.99 1.99 3.81
CA ASP A 91 6.89 0.86 3.62
C ASP A 91 8.00 1.22 2.62
N HIS A 92 7.66 1.84 1.49
CA HIS A 92 8.64 2.27 0.49
C HIS A 92 9.64 3.29 1.07
N VAL A 93 9.15 4.32 1.77
CA VAL A 93 10.02 5.33 2.42
C VAL A 93 10.90 4.69 3.49
N ARG A 94 10.40 3.69 4.24
CA ARG A 94 11.18 2.94 5.22
C ARG A 94 12.29 2.13 4.54
N HIS A 95 11.99 1.45 3.45
CA HIS A 95 12.97 0.67 2.68
C HIS A 95 14.07 1.55 2.09
N GLU A 96 13.73 2.71 1.52
CA GLU A 96 14.74 3.64 1.02
C GLU A 96 15.66 4.18 2.13
N ARG A 97 15.12 4.47 3.32
CA ARG A 97 15.93 4.92 4.47
C ARG A 97 16.86 3.83 4.98
N ALA A 98 16.44 2.57 4.92
CA ALA A 98 17.29 1.42 5.25
C ALA A 98 18.40 1.24 4.20
N ALA A 99 18.04 1.24 2.91
CA ALA A 99 19.00 1.12 1.81
C ALA A 99 20.04 2.25 1.78
N LYS A 100 19.65 3.49 2.14
CA LYS A 100 20.58 4.63 2.25
C LYS A 100 21.53 4.53 3.45
N ARG A 101 21.19 3.76 4.49
CA ARG A 101 22.10 3.50 5.62
C ARG A 101 23.13 2.43 5.25
N ASP A 102 22.72 1.39 4.54
CA ASP A 102 23.65 0.35 4.05
C ASP A 102 24.57 0.86 2.92
N ALA A 103 24.14 1.88 2.16
CA ALA A 103 24.94 2.49 1.09
C ALA A 103 25.92 3.59 1.58
N GLY A 104 26.05 3.86 2.88
CA GLY A 104 26.91 4.97 3.32
C GLY A 104 27.26 5.11 4.79
N THR A 105 26.82 4.25 5.71
CA THR A 105 27.40 4.22 7.06
C THR A 105 27.22 2.84 7.65
N GLN A 106 28.29 2.04 7.65
CA GLN A 106 28.51 1.09 8.73
C GLN A 106 28.41 1.89 10.03
N VAL A 107 27.26 1.86 10.68
CA VAL A 107 27.19 2.18 12.09
C VAL A 107 27.83 0.98 12.77
N THR A 108 29.16 0.96 12.77
CA THR A 108 29.93 0.22 13.75
C THR A 108 29.49 0.79 15.09
N LEU A 109 28.55 0.11 15.74
CA LEU A 109 28.35 0.24 17.16
C LEU A 109 29.70 -0.15 17.79
N VAL A 110 30.58 0.84 17.97
CA VAL A 110 31.67 0.78 18.96
C VAL A 110 30.96 0.72 20.32
N SER A 111 30.53 -0.48 20.67
CA SER A 111 30.52 -0.88 22.06
C SER A 111 31.93 -1.31 22.36
N SER A 112 32.71 -0.42 22.98
CA SER A 112 33.28 -0.69 24.30
C SER A 112 34.37 0.32 24.64
N LEU A 113 33.99 1.21 25.55
CA LEU A 113 34.72 1.78 26.69
C LEU A 113 36.02 2.59 26.45
N PRO A 114 36.12 3.81 27.03
CA PRO A 114 37.41 4.48 27.20
C PRO A 114 38.25 3.72 28.24
N ASP A 115 39.43 3.25 27.83
CA ASP A 115 40.49 2.83 28.74
C ASP A 115 41.14 4.11 29.31
N GLU A 116 40.90 4.38 30.59
CA GLU A 116 41.56 5.48 31.30
C GLU A 116 43.02 5.14 31.58
N PRO A 117 43.98 6.04 31.32
CA PRO A 117 45.38 5.81 31.64
C PRO A 117 45.66 6.20 33.09
N ARG A 118 46.03 5.25 33.96
CA ARG A 118 46.76 5.52 35.21
C ARG A 118 47.67 4.35 35.60
N GLY A 119 48.97 4.63 35.72
CA GLY A 119 49.95 3.76 36.37
C GLY A 119 51.30 3.79 35.69
#